data_AF-A0A1M8AAE8-F1
#
_entry.id   AF-A0A1M8AAE8-F1
#
_cell.length_a   1.000
_cell.length_b   1.000
_cell.length_c   1.000
_cell.angle_alpha   90.00
_cell.angle_beta   90.00
_cell.angle_gamma   90.00
#
_symmetry.space_group_name_H-M   'P 1'
#
loop_
_entity.id
_entity.type
_entity.pdbx_description
1 polymer ?
#
loop_
_entity_poly.entity_id
_entity_poly.type
_entity_poly.pdbx_seq_one_letter_code
_entity_poly.pdbx_strand_id
1 'polypeptide(L)'
;MEKENVVPATPHAGSKRSGLFTGPTLAPKRLLRTYRSEKDAAPIPFAPAQTSAESLDHSLLDHIEALSLDPRMKERIVGMHKKSTAEPKRPHRMSSILAFRDTSQKAPKRLLPTQFLAQLQLPARQVPVDMVRQLRVALATESHMWIQTFIDAGGYRALLARFDDLFQMEWREEQHDDTLLHELLRCLHTLSSSPKGLACIEAAAPAPMEQLVALLFSDRTPGELDTRRLIIQLLIQIVPLSLSPQVLDKRQLHRVPVDDVSCVSAAMANDVHTGAVLVAMLLHTPKPAAFETKVEFLQRPNEHQPLRTYISLLQQVCKEFFWIFCHKENRVLDWHKLDIKSVTAPQVPNGITGSVEWDATMYLTSHLRLLTTVLRSLQTSCPRAASLFMQGLEEAGLKRILEAISMASQVYYISLHAELAHLCAIRMELKYEMEKTINTSTDAAPKAPQASRPAPATPVPRPRTSSQRSTVSLVRHVSIERVSFPIHSHSVKPSARTSTVRATPT
;
A
#
# COMPACT_ATOMS: atom_id res chain seq x y z
N MET A 1 47.95 15.90 45.25
CA MET A 1 47.37 14.58 45.52
C MET A 1 46.40 14.27 44.40
N GLU A 2 46.91 13.69 43.32
CA GLU A 2 46.08 13.10 42.28
C GLU A 2 45.46 11.79 42.78
N LYS A 3 44.33 11.38 42.21
CA LYS A 3 43.80 10.02 42.33
C LYS A 3 43.39 9.54 40.94
N GLU A 4 43.86 8.34 40.61
CA GLU A 4 43.81 7.76 39.28
C GLU A 4 42.40 7.35 38.84
N ASN A 5 42.20 7.34 37.51
CA ASN A 5 41.08 6.67 36.86
C ASN A 5 41.21 5.15 37.01
N VAL A 6 40.15 4.49 37.49
CA VAL A 6 40.01 3.03 37.41
C VAL A 6 38.74 2.69 36.63
N VAL A 7 38.92 2.05 35.48
CA VAL A 7 37.83 1.56 34.62
C VAL A 7 37.39 0.17 35.10
N PRO A 8 36.08 -0.10 35.33
CA PRO A 8 35.59 -1.45 35.58
C PRO A 8 35.45 -2.24 34.27
N ALA A 9 35.91 -3.50 34.26
CA ALA A 9 35.90 -4.38 33.10
C ALA A 9 34.51 -4.96 32.76
N THR A 10 34.34 -5.35 31.49
CA THR A 10 33.18 -6.09 30.99
C THR A 10 33.07 -7.51 31.57
N PRO A 11 31.88 -7.98 32.00
CA PRO A 11 31.70 -9.34 32.49
C PRO A 11 31.60 -10.36 31.35
N HIS A 12 32.21 -11.53 31.54
CA HIS A 12 32.18 -12.66 30.61
C HIS A 12 30.86 -13.48 30.67
N ALA A 13 30.71 -14.35 29.66
CA ALA A 13 29.55 -15.19 29.36
C ALA A 13 28.85 -15.86 30.57
N GLY A 14 27.54 -15.60 30.69
CA GLY A 14 26.62 -16.29 31.59
C GLY A 14 25.90 -17.47 30.92
N SER A 15 25.65 -18.54 31.68
CA SER A 15 25.14 -19.84 31.20
C SER A 15 23.71 -19.79 30.65
N LYS A 16 23.43 -20.63 29.64
CA LYS A 16 22.08 -20.83 29.06
C LYS A 16 21.18 -21.56 30.06
N ARG A 17 20.06 -20.94 30.46
CA ARG A 17 18.94 -21.68 31.05
C ARG A 17 18.04 -22.23 29.94
N SER A 18 17.82 -23.54 29.97
CA SER A 18 16.82 -24.22 29.13
C SER A 18 15.43 -23.98 29.71
N GLY A 19 14.48 -23.57 28.86
CA GLY A 19 13.05 -23.48 29.16
C GLY A 19 12.28 -24.06 27.97
N LEU A 20 11.44 -25.05 28.22
CA LEU A 20 10.76 -25.80 27.16
C LEU A 20 9.68 -24.96 26.47
N PHE A 21 9.71 -24.92 25.14
CA PHE A 21 8.54 -24.68 24.30
C PHE A 21 8.54 -25.68 23.14
N THR A 22 7.39 -26.32 22.93
CA THR A 22 7.20 -27.42 21.97
C THR A 22 6.39 -26.95 20.76
N GLY A 23 6.96 -27.03 19.56
CA GLY A 23 6.25 -26.77 18.31
C GLY A 23 7.21 -26.48 17.13
N PRO A 24 7.23 -27.27 16.05
CA PRO A 24 8.16 -27.07 14.95
C PRO A 24 7.60 -26.11 13.88
N THR A 25 8.01 -24.84 13.92
CA THR A 25 7.77 -23.89 12.83
C THR A 25 8.66 -24.24 11.62
N LEU A 26 8.16 -25.08 10.72
CA LEU A 26 8.85 -25.45 9.48
C LEU A 26 8.86 -24.28 8.49
N ALA A 27 10.00 -23.61 8.37
CA ALA A 27 10.25 -22.68 7.27
C ALA A 27 10.16 -23.42 5.90
N PRO A 28 9.47 -22.85 4.89
CA PRO A 28 9.33 -23.50 3.60
C PRO A 28 10.68 -23.58 2.88
N LYS A 29 11.09 -24.80 2.49
CA LYS A 29 12.34 -25.04 1.76
C LYS A 29 12.28 -24.39 0.37
N ARG A 30 13.32 -23.60 0.06
CA ARG A 30 13.53 -22.94 -1.23
C ARG A 30 13.59 -23.98 -2.36
N LEU A 31 12.60 -23.98 -3.26
CA LEU A 31 12.61 -24.84 -4.44
C LEU A 31 13.70 -24.38 -5.42
N LEU A 32 14.75 -25.19 -5.55
CA LEU A 32 15.74 -25.05 -6.62
C LEU A 32 15.10 -25.46 -7.95
N ARG A 33 14.88 -24.49 -8.83
CA ARG A 33 14.37 -24.68 -10.19
C ARG A 33 15.48 -25.26 -11.06
N THR A 34 15.46 -26.57 -11.29
CA THR A 34 16.31 -27.20 -12.31
C THR A 34 15.73 -26.93 -13.69
N TYR A 35 16.46 -26.20 -14.53
CA TYR A 35 16.15 -26.14 -15.96
C TYR A 35 16.49 -27.48 -16.60
N ARG A 36 15.53 -28.10 -17.26
CA ARG A 36 15.77 -29.23 -18.16
C ARG A 36 16.26 -28.65 -19.48
N SER A 37 17.58 -28.65 -19.69
CA SER A 37 18.14 -28.25 -20.99
C SER A 37 17.83 -29.33 -22.01
N GLU A 38 16.95 -29.03 -22.96
CA GLU A 38 16.86 -29.81 -24.19
C GLU A 38 18.11 -29.54 -25.03
N LYS A 39 18.58 -30.58 -25.71
CA LYS A 39 19.73 -30.48 -26.62
C LYS A 39 19.21 -29.96 -27.95
N ASP A 40 19.77 -28.85 -28.41
CA ASP A 40 20.28 -28.71 -29.78
C ASP A 40 21.13 -27.43 -29.84
N ALA A 41 22.38 -27.55 -30.28
CA ALA A 41 23.33 -26.44 -30.36
C ALA A 41 24.08 -26.49 -31.70
N ALA A 42 23.88 -25.45 -32.50
CA ALA A 42 24.71 -25.17 -33.67
C ALA A 42 26.14 -24.77 -33.23
N PRO A 43 27.18 -25.02 -34.04
CA PRO A 43 28.57 -24.83 -33.64
C PRO A 43 28.97 -23.34 -33.63
N ILE A 44 29.65 -22.92 -32.56
CA ILE A 44 30.28 -21.59 -32.47
C ILE A 44 31.67 -21.64 -33.15
N PRO A 45 31.99 -20.69 -34.05
CA PRO A 45 33.25 -20.72 -34.79
C PRO A 45 34.39 -20.11 -33.98
N PHE A 46 35.17 -20.94 -33.28
CA PHE A 46 36.61 -20.79 -33.01
C PHE A 46 37.02 -21.89 -32.00
N ALA A 47 37.34 -23.08 -32.52
CA ALA A 47 37.96 -24.15 -31.74
C ALA A 47 39.35 -24.44 -32.32
N PRO A 48 40.43 -24.47 -31.51
CA PRO A 48 41.71 -25.01 -31.96
C PRO A 48 41.54 -26.52 -32.22
N ALA A 49 42.29 -27.05 -33.18
CA ALA A 49 42.18 -28.45 -33.60
C ALA A 49 42.48 -29.40 -32.43
N GLN A 50 41.72 -30.50 -32.34
CA GLN A 50 41.92 -31.54 -31.34
C GLN A 50 43.22 -32.30 -31.63
N THR A 51 44.28 -31.99 -30.88
CA THR A 51 45.42 -32.90 -30.70
C THR A 51 45.17 -33.78 -29.46
N SER A 52 45.58 -35.05 -29.54
CA SER A 52 45.33 -36.05 -28.50
C SER A 52 46.05 -35.72 -27.18
N ALA A 53 45.29 -35.69 -26.08
CA ALA A 53 45.77 -35.31 -24.75
C ALA A 53 46.95 -36.18 -24.24
N GLU A 54 47.01 -37.46 -24.65
CA GLU A 54 48.03 -38.41 -24.20
C GLU A 54 49.47 -38.05 -24.64
N SER A 55 49.64 -37.21 -25.67
CA SER A 55 50.96 -36.79 -26.16
C SER A 55 51.60 -35.62 -25.38
N LEU A 56 50.80 -34.91 -24.57
CA LEU A 56 51.26 -33.73 -23.82
C LEU A 56 51.83 -34.09 -22.45
N ASP A 57 51.26 -35.09 -21.78
CA ASP A 57 51.66 -35.48 -20.42
C ASP A 57 53.12 -35.98 -20.35
N HIS A 58 53.57 -36.76 -21.36
CA HIS A 58 54.95 -37.22 -21.42
C HIS A 58 55.96 -36.08 -21.67
N SER A 59 55.65 -35.17 -22.58
CA SER A 59 56.53 -34.02 -22.93
C SER A 59 56.80 -33.07 -21.75
N LEU A 60 55.87 -32.99 -20.80
CA LEU A 60 55.98 -32.12 -19.63
C LEU A 60 56.83 -32.74 -18.51
N LEU A 61 56.78 -34.06 -18.30
CA LEU A 61 57.62 -34.73 -17.31
C LEU A 61 59.10 -34.73 -17.74
N ASP A 62 59.39 -34.97 -19.01
CA ASP A 62 60.76 -34.94 -19.56
C ASP A 62 61.41 -33.55 -19.41
N HIS A 63 60.63 -32.47 -19.60
CA HIS A 63 61.08 -31.10 -19.36
C HIS A 63 61.39 -30.81 -17.87
N ILE A 64 60.71 -31.47 -16.93
CA ILE A 64 60.97 -31.31 -15.48
C ILE A 64 62.22 -32.08 -15.06
N GLU A 65 62.55 -33.20 -15.72
CA GLU A 65 63.82 -33.90 -15.49
C GLU A 65 65.03 -33.08 -15.98
N ALA A 66 64.92 -32.44 -17.15
CA ALA A 66 65.98 -31.61 -17.75
C ALA A 66 66.36 -30.35 -16.93
N LEU A 67 65.50 -29.89 -16.01
CA LEU A 67 65.79 -28.75 -15.14
C LEU A 67 66.63 -29.17 -13.92
N SER A 68 67.70 -28.43 -13.62
CA SER A 68 68.58 -28.64 -12.44
C SER A 68 67.94 -28.20 -11.12
N LEU A 69 66.82 -28.83 -10.76
CA LEU A 69 66.06 -28.59 -9.52
C LEU A 69 66.42 -29.60 -8.43
N ASP A 70 66.37 -29.15 -7.17
CA ASP A 70 66.62 -29.97 -5.98
C ASP A 70 65.62 -31.15 -5.89
N PRO A 71 66.03 -32.38 -5.50
CA PRO A 71 65.18 -33.58 -5.64
C PRO A 71 63.83 -33.47 -4.93
N ARG A 72 63.81 -32.87 -3.73
CA ARG A 72 62.59 -32.65 -2.94
C ARG A 72 61.63 -31.66 -3.60
N MET A 73 62.13 -30.76 -4.44
CA MET A 73 61.31 -29.84 -5.23
C MET A 73 60.70 -30.56 -6.44
N LYS A 74 61.48 -31.40 -7.14
CA LYS A 74 60.98 -32.23 -8.25
C LYS A 74 59.85 -33.15 -7.79
N GLU A 75 60.04 -33.88 -6.69
CA GLU A 75 59.02 -34.75 -6.11
C GLU A 75 57.72 -34.01 -5.75
N ARG A 76 57.83 -32.78 -5.19
CA ARG A 76 56.65 -31.95 -4.89
C ARG A 76 55.90 -31.51 -6.14
N ILE A 77 56.60 -31.09 -7.19
CA ILE A 77 55.98 -30.61 -8.44
C ILE A 77 55.27 -31.78 -9.14
N VAL A 78 55.94 -32.92 -9.30
CA VAL A 78 55.36 -34.15 -9.86
C VAL A 78 54.18 -34.65 -9.00
N GLY A 79 54.31 -34.59 -7.67
CA GLY A 79 53.24 -34.96 -6.74
C GLY A 79 52.03 -34.03 -6.74
N MET A 80 52.21 -32.74 -7.07
CA MET A 80 51.10 -31.79 -7.28
C MET A 80 50.42 -32.01 -8.63
N HIS A 81 51.18 -32.20 -9.70
CA HIS A 81 50.63 -32.46 -11.03
C HIS A 81 49.81 -33.76 -11.09
N LYS A 82 50.34 -34.86 -10.51
CA LYS A 82 49.60 -36.14 -10.35
C LYS A 82 48.36 -36.04 -9.47
N LYS A 83 48.22 -35.00 -8.62
CA LYS A 83 47.00 -34.73 -7.85
C LYS A 83 45.99 -33.88 -8.62
N SER A 84 46.41 -33.07 -9.58
CA SER A 84 45.50 -32.29 -10.44
C SER A 84 44.95 -33.09 -11.62
N THR A 85 45.68 -34.09 -12.13
CA THR A 85 45.23 -34.95 -13.24
C THR A 85 44.49 -36.21 -12.79
N ALA A 86 44.48 -36.54 -11.50
CA ALA A 86 43.70 -37.65 -10.97
C ALA A 86 42.19 -37.34 -11.02
N GLU A 87 41.41 -38.19 -11.70
CA GLU A 87 39.95 -38.10 -11.69
C GLU A 87 39.39 -38.06 -10.24
N PRO A 88 38.32 -37.28 -9.98
CA PRO A 88 37.73 -37.20 -8.66
C PRO A 88 37.19 -38.59 -8.26
N LYS A 89 37.74 -39.15 -7.18
CA LYS A 89 37.26 -40.41 -6.61
C LYS A 89 35.76 -40.32 -6.36
N ARG A 90 34.99 -41.16 -7.06
CA ARG A 90 33.54 -41.31 -6.84
C ARG A 90 33.32 -41.54 -5.34
N PRO A 91 32.45 -40.78 -4.66
CA PRO A 91 32.24 -40.97 -3.24
C PRO A 91 31.73 -42.39 -3.00
N HIS A 92 32.39 -43.12 -2.10
CA HIS A 92 31.87 -44.38 -1.60
C HIS A 92 30.44 -44.15 -1.09
N ARG A 93 29.52 -45.08 -1.39
CA ARG A 93 28.19 -45.10 -0.77
C ARG A 93 28.36 -45.32 0.74
N MET A 94 28.56 -44.23 1.47
CA MET A 94 28.29 -44.16 2.90
C MET A 94 26.79 -44.43 3.06
N SER A 95 26.44 -45.67 3.43
CA SER A 95 25.11 -45.99 3.92
C SER A 95 24.90 -45.21 5.21
N SER A 96 24.28 -44.03 5.09
CA SER A 96 24.02 -43.15 6.22
C SER A 96 23.19 -43.90 7.25
N ILE A 97 23.70 -44.02 8.48
CA ILE A 97 22.95 -44.45 9.66
C ILE A 97 22.03 -43.29 10.05
N LEU A 98 21.01 -43.09 9.23
CA LEU A 98 19.78 -42.40 9.52
C LEU A 98 18.70 -43.36 9.07
N ALA A 99 18.27 -44.21 10.00
CA ALA A 99 17.06 -44.99 9.85
C ALA A 99 15.88 -44.02 9.81
N PHE A 100 15.65 -43.43 8.64
CA PHE A 100 14.39 -42.78 8.32
C PHE A 100 13.31 -43.84 8.49
N ARG A 101 12.54 -43.68 9.56
CA ARG A 101 11.27 -44.38 9.75
C ARG A 101 10.45 -44.07 8.49
N ASP A 102 10.05 -45.10 7.75
CA ASP A 102 9.36 -44.96 6.47
C ASP A 102 7.90 -44.54 6.70
N THR A 103 7.72 -43.32 7.21
CA THR A 103 6.47 -42.60 7.09
C THR A 103 6.38 -42.13 5.65
N SER A 104 5.64 -42.88 4.83
CA SER A 104 5.30 -42.53 3.45
C SER A 104 4.46 -41.24 3.41
N GLN A 105 5.12 -40.10 3.55
CA GLN A 105 4.54 -38.80 3.27
C GLN A 105 4.29 -38.72 1.77
N LYS A 106 3.07 -39.14 1.37
CA LYS A 106 2.53 -38.96 0.04
C LYS A 106 2.82 -37.52 -0.40
N ALA A 107 3.38 -37.37 -1.60
CA ALA A 107 3.56 -36.04 -2.20
C ALA A 107 2.22 -35.27 -2.10
N PRO A 108 2.26 -33.97 -1.74
CA PRO A 108 1.04 -33.20 -1.50
C PRO A 108 0.15 -33.29 -2.74
N LYS A 109 -1.07 -33.82 -2.56
CA LYS A 109 -2.02 -34.01 -3.66
C LYS A 109 -2.33 -32.64 -4.26
N ARG A 110 -1.94 -32.40 -5.52
CA ARG A 110 -2.40 -31.22 -6.25
C ARG A 110 -3.92 -31.31 -6.39
N LEU A 111 -4.63 -30.33 -5.84
CA LEU A 111 -6.08 -30.23 -5.95
C LEU A 111 -6.44 -29.61 -7.30
N LEU A 112 -7.53 -30.10 -7.89
CA LEU A 112 -8.12 -29.57 -9.12
C LEU A 112 -8.86 -28.25 -8.84
N PRO A 113 -9.06 -27.36 -9.84
CA PRO A 113 -9.83 -26.12 -9.68
C PRO A 113 -11.20 -26.33 -9.03
N THR A 114 -11.92 -27.38 -9.43
CA THR A 114 -13.24 -27.76 -8.91
C THR A 114 -13.20 -28.27 -7.47
N GLN A 115 -12.09 -28.85 -7.03
CA GLN A 115 -11.91 -29.30 -5.64
C GLN A 115 -11.64 -28.12 -4.71
N PHE A 116 -10.85 -27.14 -5.15
CA PHE A 116 -10.70 -25.86 -4.45
C PHE A 116 -12.04 -25.12 -4.35
N LEU A 117 -12.80 -25.05 -5.45
CA LEU A 117 -14.12 -24.43 -5.47
C LEU A 117 -15.09 -25.09 -4.47
N ALA A 118 -15.16 -26.42 -4.44
CA ALA A 118 -16.05 -27.15 -3.53
C ALA A 118 -15.73 -26.87 -2.04
N GLN A 119 -14.46 -26.64 -1.69
CA GLN A 119 -14.10 -26.25 -0.32
C GLN A 119 -14.30 -24.75 -0.05
N LEU A 120 -14.14 -23.87 -1.04
CA LEU A 120 -14.49 -22.44 -0.93
C LEU A 120 -15.99 -22.18 -0.83
N GLN A 121 -16.85 -23.15 -1.18
CA GLN A 121 -18.30 -23.06 -1.00
C GLN A 121 -18.75 -23.36 0.43
N LEU A 122 -17.85 -23.83 1.32
CA LEU A 122 -18.16 -24.04 2.74
C LEU A 122 -18.24 -22.70 3.50
N PRO A 123 -19.07 -22.59 4.56
CA PRO A 123 -19.10 -21.43 5.47
C PRO A 123 -17.70 -21.06 5.96
N ALA A 124 -17.37 -19.77 6.12
CA ALA A 124 -15.98 -19.34 6.33
C ALA A 124 -15.26 -20.07 7.49
N ARG A 125 -15.97 -20.29 8.61
CA ARG A 125 -15.49 -21.06 9.78
C ARG A 125 -15.07 -22.52 9.50
N GLN A 126 -15.51 -23.08 8.38
CA GLN A 126 -15.22 -24.47 7.96
C GLN A 126 -14.17 -24.53 6.83
N VAL A 127 -13.76 -23.38 6.27
CA VAL A 127 -12.77 -23.31 5.19
C VAL A 127 -11.37 -23.55 5.77
N PRO A 128 -10.65 -24.63 5.38
CA PRO A 128 -9.32 -24.90 5.93
C PRO A 128 -8.30 -23.89 5.41
N VAL A 129 -7.66 -23.14 6.31
CA VAL A 129 -6.61 -22.14 5.97
C VAL A 129 -5.49 -22.76 5.12
N ASP A 130 -5.09 -24.00 5.41
CA ASP A 130 -4.06 -24.70 4.63
C ASP A 130 -4.49 -25.08 3.20
N MET A 131 -5.80 -25.18 2.93
CA MET A 131 -6.30 -25.27 1.56
C MET A 131 -6.21 -23.90 0.86
N VAL A 132 -6.55 -22.81 1.54
CA VAL A 132 -6.44 -21.46 0.96
C VAL A 132 -4.96 -21.12 0.66
N ARG A 133 -4.03 -21.55 1.51
CA ARG A 133 -2.58 -21.49 1.23
C ARG A 133 -2.18 -22.27 -0.02
N GLN A 134 -2.73 -23.48 -0.22
CA GLN A 134 -2.51 -24.27 -1.43
C GLN A 134 -3.13 -23.62 -2.66
N LEU A 135 -4.32 -23.02 -2.53
CA LEU A 135 -4.96 -22.26 -3.61
C LEU A 135 -4.11 -21.05 -4.02
N ARG A 136 -3.60 -20.27 -3.06
CA ARG A 136 -2.68 -19.15 -3.31
C ARG A 136 -1.45 -19.61 -4.10
N VAL A 137 -0.87 -20.77 -3.75
CA VAL A 137 0.27 -21.35 -4.47
C VAL A 137 -0.14 -21.78 -5.88
N ALA A 138 -1.30 -22.42 -6.05
CA ALA A 138 -1.82 -22.83 -7.36
C ALA A 138 -2.03 -21.61 -8.27
N LEU A 139 -2.72 -20.57 -7.78
CA LEU A 139 -2.93 -19.30 -8.49
C LEU A 139 -1.63 -18.61 -8.91
N ALA A 140 -0.53 -18.79 -8.16
CA ALA A 140 0.77 -18.20 -8.44
C ALA A 140 1.68 -19.05 -9.35
N THR A 141 1.40 -20.35 -9.53
CA THR A 141 2.36 -21.29 -10.14
C THR A 141 1.78 -22.22 -11.21
N GLU A 142 0.46 -22.37 -11.30
CA GLU A 142 -0.19 -23.16 -12.34
C GLU A 142 -0.34 -22.37 -13.66
N SER A 143 -0.78 -23.05 -14.72
CA SER A 143 -0.91 -22.47 -16.05
C SER A 143 -2.03 -21.43 -16.14
N HIS A 144 -1.98 -20.55 -17.14
CA HIS A 144 -3.05 -19.59 -17.43
C HIS A 144 -4.42 -20.29 -17.63
N MET A 145 -4.44 -21.46 -18.27
CA MET A 145 -5.65 -22.27 -18.45
C MET A 145 -6.22 -22.80 -17.13
N TRP A 146 -5.38 -23.11 -16.15
CA TRP A 146 -5.84 -23.49 -14.81
C TRP A 146 -6.59 -22.34 -14.15
N ILE A 147 -6.04 -21.12 -14.23
CA ILE A 147 -6.65 -19.90 -13.66
C ILE A 147 -7.97 -19.57 -14.37
N GLN A 148 -8.01 -19.66 -15.71
CA GLN A 148 -9.26 -19.51 -16.47
C GLN A 148 -10.31 -20.54 -16.02
N THR A 149 -9.95 -21.82 -15.95
CA THR A 149 -10.86 -22.91 -15.51
C THR A 149 -11.40 -22.66 -14.10
N PHE A 150 -10.57 -22.18 -13.18
CA PHE A 150 -10.99 -21.81 -11.82
C PHE A 150 -11.98 -20.63 -11.81
N ILE A 151 -11.69 -19.58 -12.58
CA ILE A 151 -12.54 -18.38 -12.70
C ILE A 151 -13.89 -18.73 -13.34
N ASP A 152 -13.87 -19.44 -14.48
CA ASP A 152 -15.05 -19.76 -15.28
C ASP A 152 -15.97 -20.76 -14.54
N ALA A 153 -15.41 -21.61 -13.67
CA ALA A 153 -16.18 -22.42 -12.72
C ALA A 153 -16.81 -21.60 -11.55
N GLY A 154 -16.58 -20.29 -11.49
CA GLY A 154 -17.13 -19.40 -10.45
C GLY A 154 -16.21 -19.16 -9.25
N GLY A 155 -14.94 -19.57 -9.30
CA GLY A 155 -13.97 -19.45 -8.20
C GLY A 155 -13.78 -18.02 -7.67
N TYR A 156 -13.86 -17.01 -8.55
CA TYR A 156 -13.82 -15.61 -8.12
C TYR A 156 -15.03 -15.21 -7.25
N ARG A 157 -16.26 -15.61 -7.65
CA ARG A 157 -17.47 -15.37 -6.85
C ARG A 157 -17.43 -16.12 -5.52
N ALA A 158 -16.87 -17.33 -5.50
CA ALA A 158 -16.68 -18.07 -4.25
C ALA A 158 -15.72 -17.34 -3.29
N LEU A 159 -14.61 -16.78 -3.79
CA LEU A 159 -13.72 -15.93 -2.99
C LEU A 159 -14.44 -14.70 -2.42
N LEU A 160 -15.22 -13.97 -3.23
CA LEU A 160 -16.01 -12.82 -2.75
C LEU A 160 -16.99 -13.23 -1.66
N ALA A 161 -17.72 -14.33 -1.85
CA ALA A 161 -18.62 -14.85 -0.83
C ALA A 161 -17.88 -15.19 0.49
N ARG A 162 -16.60 -15.59 0.46
CA ARG A 162 -15.83 -15.82 1.70
C ARG A 162 -15.41 -14.52 2.38
N PHE A 163 -15.15 -13.46 1.62
CA PHE A 163 -14.97 -12.12 2.18
C PHE A 163 -16.26 -11.61 2.84
N ASP A 164 -17.41 -11.76 2.18
CA ASP A 164 -18.70 -11.32 2.71
C ASP A 164 -19.07 -12.03 4.04
N ASP A 165 -18.85 -13.35 4.15
CA ASP A 165 -18.97 -14.08 5.42
C ASP A 165 -18.08 -13.44 6.51
N LEU A 166 -16.79 -13.22 6.23
CA LEU A 166 -15.83 -12.67 7.19
C LEU A 166 -16.14 -11.23 7.61
N PHE A 167 -16.74 -10.41 6.75
CA PHE A 167 -17.18 -9.06 7.09
C PHE A 167 -18.46 -9.03 7.93
N GLN A 168 -19.32 -10.05 7.81
CA GLN A 168 -20.53 -10.21 8.62
C GLN A 168 -20.26 -10.92 9.96
N MET A 169 -19.15 -11.66 10.07
CA MET A 169 -18.76 -12.34 11.30
C MET A 169 -18.33 -11.38 12.41
N GLU A 170 -18.71 -11.72 13.64
CA GLU A 170 -18.07 -11.21 14.86
C GLU A 170 -16.70 -11.86 15.00
N TRP A 171 -15.64 -11.07 14.89
CA TRP A 171 -14.27 -11.52 15.10
C TRP A 171 -14.06 -11.79 16.59
N ARG A 172 -13.53 -12.97 16.93
CA ARG A 172 -13.13 -13.34 18.29
C ARG A 172 -11.61 -13.47 18.37
N GLU A 173 -11.06 -13.40 19.58
CA GLU A 173 -9.61 -13.43 19.82
C GLU A 173 -8.94 -14.76 19.41
N GLU A 174 -9.71 -15.80 19.11
CA GLU A 174 -9.22 -17.02 18.46
C GLU A 174 -8.81 -16.70 17.01
N GLN A 175 -7.49 -16.62 16.79
CA GLN A 175 -6.76 -16.05 15.65
C GLN A 175 -7.04 -16.64 14.24
N HIS A 176 -8.07 -17.47 14.08
CA HIS A 176 -8.42 -18.12 12.83
C HIS A 176 -8.97 -17.16 11.77
N ASP A 177 -9.78 -16.16 12.16
CA ASP A 177 -10.48 -15.28 11.22
C ASP A 177 -9.52 -14.31 10.49
N ASP A 178 -8.58 -13.67 11.20
CA ASP A 178 -7.58 -12.77 10.59
C ASP A 178 -6.61 -13.57 9.69
N THR A 179 -6.22 -14.78 10.12
CA THR A 179 -5.37 -15.67 9.30
C THR A 179 -6.07 -16.09 8.01
N LEU A 180 -7.38 -16.38 8.05
CA LEU A 180 -8.17 -16.72 6.87
C LEU A 180 -8.34 -15.51 5.95
N LEU A 181 -8.63 -14.33 6.50
CA LEU A 181 -8.68 -13.08 5.73
C LEU A 181 -7.35 -12.83 5.01
N HIS A 182 -6.22 -12.95 5.72
CA HIS A 182 -4.89 -12.76 5.17
C HIS A 182 -4.62 -13.68 3.96
N GLU A 183 -4.88 -14.98 4.07
CA GLU A 183 -4.65 -15.91 2.95
C GLU A 183 -5.64 -15.72 1.78
N LEU A 184 -6.89 -15.30 2.05
CA LEU A 184 -7.85 -14.90 1.00
C LEU A 184 -7.40 -13.62 0.27
N LEU A 185 -6.93 -12.61 1.00
CA LEU A 185 -6.34 -11.39 0.44
C LEU A 185 -5.15 -11.71 -0.46
N ARG A 186 -4.29 -12.65 -0.06
CA ARG A 186 -3.17 -13.10 -0.90
C ARG A 186 -3.62 -13.88 -2.13
N CYS A 187 -4.69 -14.67 -2.05
CA CYS A 187 -5.30 -15.31 -3.22
C CYS A 187 -5.79 -14.25 -4.21
N LEU A 188 -6.52 -13.24 -3.72
CA LEU A 188 -7.05 -12.16 -4.54
C LEU A 188 -5.92 -11.29 -5.14
N HIS A 189 -4.87 -10.99 -4.38
CA HIS A 189 -3.71 -10.24 -4.87
C HIS A 189 -2.94 -11.01 -5.96
N THR A 190 -2.73 -12.30 -5.75
CA THR A 190 -2.14 -13.20 -6.77
C THR A 190 -3.01 -13.22 -8.03
N LEU A 191 -4.33 -13.33 -7.88
CA LEU A 191 -5.29 -13.35 -8.97
C LEU A 191 -5.31 -12.02 -9.75
N SER A 192 -5.18 -10.88 -9.06
CA SER A 192 -5.08 -9.55 -9.67
C SER A 192 -3.80 -9.34 -10.50
N SER A 193 -2.82 -10.24 -10.44
CA SER A 193 -1.67 -10.24 -11.35
C SER A 193 -1.98 -10.91 -12.71
N SER A 194 -3.17 -11.49 -12.90
CA SER A 194 -3.61 -12.14 -14.14
C SER A 194 -4.64 -11.27 -14.87
N PRO A 195 -4.55 -11.09 -16.20
CA PRO A 195 -5.52 -10.28 -16.97
C PRO A 195 -6.98 -10.71 -16.79
N LYS A 196 -7.25 -12.03 -16.74
CA LYS A 196 -8.59 -12.59 -16.49
C LYS A 196 -9.06 -12.30 -15.06
N GLY A 197 -8.13 -12.23 -14.09
CA GLY A 197 -8.43 -11.85 -12.71
C GLY A 197 -8.76 -10.36 -12.57
N LEU A 198 -8.00 -9.48 -13.24
CA LEU A 198 -8.30 -8.05 -13.32
C LEU A 198 -9.68 -7.80 -13.97
N ALA A 199 -10.00 -8.48 -15.07
CA ALA A 199 -11.33 -8.37 -15.69
C ALA A 199 -12.48 -8.82 -14.77
N CYS A 200 -12.25 -9.78 -13.86
CA CYS A 200 -13.23 -10.15 -12.84
C CYS A 200 -13.39 -9.05 -11.77
N ILE A 201 -12.29 -8.41 -11.37
CA ILE A 201 -12.28 -7.31 -10.41
C ILE A 201 -12.97 -6.06 -11.01
N GLU A 202 -12.69 -5.74 -12.27
CA GLU A 202 -13.36 -4.69 -13.04
C GLU A 202 -14.88 -4.89 -13.10
N ALA A 203 -15.32 -6.10 -13.45
CA ALA A 203 -16.74 -6.45 -13.58
C ALA A 203 -17.49 -6.48 -12.23
N ALA A 204 -16.79 -6.82 -11.13
CA ALA A 204 -17.37 -6.90 -9.79
C ALA A 204 -17.24 -5.61 -8.96
N ALA A 205 -16.48 -4.62 -9.44
CA ALA A 205 -16.32 -3.34 -8.77
C ALA A 205 -17.68 -2.69 -8.44
N PRO A 206 -17.86 -2.12 -7.22
CA PRO A 206 -16.81 -1.78 -6.26
C PRO A 206 -16.39 -2.90 -5.29
N ALA A 207 -16.98 -4.10 -5.35
CA ALA A 207 -16.65 -5.19 -4.44
C ALA A 207 -15.36 -5.95 -4.86
N PRO A 208 -14.53 -6.42 -3.92
CA PRO A 208 -14.61 -6.27 -2.46
C PRO A 208 -13.91 -5.00 -1.92
N MET A 209 -13.40 -4.12 -2.80
CA MET A 209 -12.56 -2.98 -2.40
C MET A 209 -13.29 -1.99 -1.49
N GLU A 210 -14.59 -1.77 -1.70
CA GLU A 210 -15.43 -0.97 -0.79
C GLU A 210 -15.46 -1.54 0.62
N GLN A 211 -15.74 -2.84 0.75
CA GLN A 211 -15.82 -3.55 2.02
C GLN A 211 -14.47 -3.57 2.73
N LEU A 212 -13.37 -3.77 1.99
CA LEU A 212 -12.02 -3.77 2.53
C LEU A 212 -11.56 -2.38 3.03
N VAL A 213 -11.92 -1.30 2.35
CA VAL A 213 -11.64 0.06 2.84
C VAL A 213 -12.51 0.41 4.04
N ALA A 214 -13.79 0.01 4.05
CA ALA A 214 -14.65 0.15 5.22
C ALA A 214 -14.11 -0.63 6.43
N LEU A 215 -13.55 -1.82 6.23
CA LEU A 215 -12.88 -2.59 7.28
C LEU A 215 -11.68 -1.82 7.86
N LEU A 216 -10.84 -1.19 7.01
CA LEU A 216 -9.71 -0.36 7.41
C LEU A 216 -10.09 0.89 8.23
N PHE A 217 -11.33 1.38 8.11
CA PHE A 217 -11.85 2.52 8.89
C PHE A 217 -12.74 2.12 10.07
N SER A 218 -12.91 0.82 10.31
CA SER A 218 -13.75 0.29 11.40
C SER A 218 -12.93 -0.13 12.62
N ASP A 219 -13.59 -0.33 13.76
CA ASP A 219 -12.96 -0.91 14.95
C ASP A 219 -12.46 -2.35 14.73
N ARG A 220 -12.91 -3.02 13.65
CA ARG A 220 -12.52 -4.38 13.24
C ARG A 220 -11.33 -4.39 12.25
N THR A 221 -10.45 -3.38 12.29
CA THR A 221 -9.22 -3.39 11.50
C THR A 221 -8.39 -4.67 11.77
N PRO A 222 -7.87 -5.36 10.74
CA PRO A 222 -6.97 -6.52 10.91
C PRO A 222 -5.82 -6.21 11.86
N GLY A 223 -5.40 -7.14 12.71
CA GLY A 223 -4.37 -6.85 13.72
C GLY A 223 -3.00 -6.59 13.07
N GLU A 224 -2.65 -7.42 12.10
CA GLU A 224 -1.36 -7.40 11.43
C GLU A 224 -1.27 -6.31 10.34
N LEU A 225 -0.20 -5.50 10.37
CA LEU A 225 0.06 -4.47 9.36
C LEU A 225 0.27 -5.07 7.96
N ASP A 226 0.75 -6.31 7.84
CA ASP A 226 0.88 -6.96 6.53
C ASP A 226 -0.48 -7.32 5.92
N THR A 227 -1.44 -7.78 6.74
CA THR A 227 -2.83 -8.01 6.30
C THR A 227 -3.47 -6.70 5.81
N ARG A 228 -3.28 -5.59 6.54
CA ARG A 228 -3.70 -4.26 6.08
C ARG A 228 -2.98 -3.86 4.78
N ARG A 229 -1.68 -4.15 4.66
CA ARG A 229 -0.85 -3.84 3.48
C ARG A 229 -1.36 -4.53 2.22
N LEU A 230 -1.84 -5.77 2.31
CA LEU A 230 -2.44 -6.48 1.18
C LEU A 230 -3.68 -5.77 0.63
N ILE A 231 -4.51 -5.16 1.49
CA ILE A 231 -5.64 -4.33 1.06
C ILE A 231 -5.14 -3.13 0.23
N ILE A 232 -4.13 -2.42 0.72
CA ILE A 232 -3.53 -1.28 0.01
C ILE A 232 -2.91 -1.70 -1.33
N GLN A 233 -2.27 -2.88 -1.38
CA GLN A 233 -1.74 -3.44 -2.62
C GLN A 233 -2.84 -3.79 -3.62
N LEU A 234 -3.99 -4.31 -3.18
CA LEU A 234 -5.15 -4.54 -4.03
C LEU A 234 -5.74 -3.22 -4.57
N LEU A 235 -5.82 -2.18 -3.74
CA LEU A 235 -6.25 -0.85 -4.19
C LEU A 235 -5.33 -0.33 -5.30
N ILE A 236 -4.00 -0.46 -5.15
CA ILE A 236 -3.03 -0.08 -6.21
C ILE A 236 -3.31 -0.81 -7.53
N GLN A 237 -3.66 -2.11 -7.50
CA GLN A 237 -3.94 -2.87 -8.73
C GLN A 237 -5.19 -2.39 -9.47
N ILE A 238 -6.18 -1.81 -8.78
CA ILE A 238 -7.39 -1.30 -9.45
C ILE A 238 -7.25 0.13 -9.97
N VAL A 239 -6.33 0.94 -9.44
CA VAL A 239 -6.13 2.34 -9.88
C VAL A 239 -6.08 2.52 -11.41
N PRO A 240 -5.29 1.74 -12.19
CA PRO A 240 -5.18 1.91 -13.64
C PRO A 240 -6.36 1.34 -14.45
N LEU A 241 -7.31 0.64 -13.83
CA LEU A 241 -8.45 0.06 -14.55
C LEU A 241 -9.43 1.14 -14.99
N SER A 242 -10.00 1.00 -16.19
CA SER A 242 -11.21 1.71 -16.59
C SER A 242 -12.42 0.94 -16.04
N LEU A 243 -13.26 1.59 -15.25
CA LEU A 243 -14.41 0.99 -14.61
C LEU A 243 -15.71 1.44 -15.28
N SER A 244 -16.80 0.73 -14.99
CA SER A 244 -18.15 1.15 -15.42
C SER A 244 -18.51 2.52 -14.83
N PRO A 245 -19.16 3.43 -15.58
CA PRO A 245 -19.55 4.75 -15.05
C PRO A 245 -20.49 4.66 -13.84
N GLN A 246 -21.26 3.58 -13.74
CA GLN A 246 -22.17 3.29 -12.62
C GLN A 246 -21.45 2.70 -11.39
N VAL A 247 -20.12 2.58 -11.38
CA VAL A 247 -19.38 1.93 -10.28
C VAL A 247 -19.55 2.66 -8.94
N LEU A 248 -19.73 3.99 -8.97
CA LEU A 248 -19.97 4.78 -7.77
C LEU A 248 -21.40 4.63 -7.24
N ASP A 249 -22.37 4.30 -8.10
CA ASP A 249 -23.78 4.07 -7.71
C ASP A 249 -23.99 2.67 -7.14
N LYS A 250 -23.15 1.70 -7.53
CA LYS A 250 -23.15 0.33 -7.01
C LYS A 250 -22.63 0.19 -5.57
N ARG A 251 -22.08 1.26 -4.98
CA ARG A 251 -21.63 1.30 -3.58
C ARG A 251 -22.83 1.13 -2.63
N GLN A 252 -22.65 0.38 -1.55
CA GLN A 252 -23.71 0.05 -0.58
C GLN A 252 -23.37 0.43 0.86
N LEU A 253 -22.09 0.32 1.22
CA LEU A 253 -21.54 0.50 2.56
C LEU A 253 -20.90 1.89 2.70
N HIS A 254 -20.23 2.36 1.66
CA HIS A 254 -19.57 3.65 1.59
C HIS A 254 -20.53 4.73 1.09
N ARG A 255 -21.16 5.44 2.03
CA ARG A 255 -22.27 6.37 1.79
C ARG A 255 -21.89 7.84 1.60
N VAL A 256 -20.67 8.14 1.15
CA VAL A 256 -20.29 9.53 0.82
C VAL A 256 -20.90 9.92 -0.53
N PRO A 257 -21.69 11.02 -0.59
CA PRO A 257 -22.20 11.58 -1.84
C PRO A 257 -21.06 11.96 -2.80
N VAL A 258 -21.33 11.89 -4.11
CA VAL A 258 -20.33 12.26 -5.13
C VAL A 258 -20.01 13.75 -5.07
N ASP A 259 -21.02 14.60 -4.86
CA ASP A 259 -20.89 16.06 -4.87
C ASP A 259 -20.13 16.61 -3.66
N ASP A 260 -20.15 15.90 -2.53
CA ASP A 260 -19.35 16.24 -1.33
C ASP A 260 -17.84 16.00 -1.55
N VAL A 261 -17.45 15.25 -2.59
CA VAL A 261 -16.07 14.89 -2.89
C VAL A 261 -15.60 15.64 -4.14
N SER A 262 -15.09 16.85 -3.93
CA SER A 262 -14.73 17.79 -5.00
C SER A 262 -13.81 17.22 -6.10
N CYS A 263 -12.83 16.39 -5.74
CA CYS A 263 -11.95 15.75 -6.73
C CYS A 263 -12.67 14.69 -7.57
N VAL A 264 -13.62 13.95 -7.00
CA VAL A 264 -14.40 12.94 -7.72
C VAL A 264 -15.49 13.59 -8.56
N SER A 265 -16.22 14.57 -8.02
CA SER A 265 -17.17 15.38 -8.80
C SER A 265 -16.49 16.03 -10.02
N ALA A 266 -15.28 16.59 -9.85
CA ALA A 266 -14.50 17.12 -10.97
C ALA A 266 -14.09 16.05 -12.00
N ALA A 267 -13.74 14.84 -11.57
CA ALA A 267 -13.42 13.74 -12.48
C ALA A 267 -14.66 13.24 -13.25
N MET A 268 -15.80 13.08 -12.57
CA MET A 268 -17.08 12.68 -13.16
C MET A 268 -17.59 13.71 -14.18
N ALA A 269 -17.44 15.01 -13.90
CA ALA A 269 -17.77 16.08 -14.84
C ALA A 269 -16.91 16.09 -16.12
N ASN A 270 -15.78 15.36 -16.13
CA ASN A 270 -14.91 15.14 -17.30
C ASN A 270 -15.02 13.71 -17.86
N ASP A 271 -16.06 12.95 -17.48
CA ASP A 271 -16.32 11.56 -17.91
C ASP A 271 -15.17 10.57 -17.57
N VAL A 272 -14.41 10.85 -16.50
CA VAL A 272 -13.26 10.02 -16.09
C VAL A 272 -13.71 8.92 -15.13
N HIS A 273 -13.88 7.70 -15.63
CA HIS A 273 -14.35 6.54 -14.85
C HIS A 273 -13.23 5.55 -14.53
N THR A 274 -12.10 6.01 -13.98
CA THR A 274 -10.97 5.12 -13.63
C THR A 274 -11.08 4.57 -12.20
N GLY A 275 -10.39 3.47 -11.91
CA GLY A 275 -10.26 2.95 -10.56
C GLY A 275 -9.57 3.93 -9.60
N ALA A 276 -8.78 4.87 -10.10
CA ALA A 276 -8.27 6.00 -9.32
C ALA A 276 -9.40 6.84 -8.70
N VAL A 277 -10.50 7.04 -9.43
CA VAL A 277 -11.67 7.78 -8.95
C VAL A 277 -12.43 6.98 -7.90
N LEU A 278 -12.61 5.66 -8.10
CA LEU A 278 -13.20 4.79 -7.09
C LEU A 278 -12.35 4.75 -5.81
N VAL A 279 -11.02 4.59 -5.92
CA VAL A 279 -10.12 4.60 -4.77
C VAL A 279 -10.15 5.95 -4.07
N ALA A 280 -10.03 7.06 -4.80
CA ALA A 280 -10.11 8.40 -4.22
C ALA A 280 -11.43 8.60 -3.47
N MET A 281 -12.56 8.18 -4.05
CA MET A 281 -13.86 8.18 -3.40
C MET A 281 -13.85 7.38 -2.09
N LEU A 282 -13.42 6.11 -2.13
CA LEU A 282 -13.44 5.21 -0.98
C LEU A 282 -12.59 5.70 0.21
N LEU A 283 -11.55 6.51 -0.04
CA LEU A 283 -10.70 7.08 1.02
C LEU A 283 -11.35 8.26 1.78
N HIS A 284 -12.43 8.87 1.26
CA HIS A 284 -13.16 9.92 1.95
C HIS A 284 -14.17 9.29 2.92
N THR A 285 -14.23 9.73 4.18
CA THR A 285 -15.26 9.27 5.13
C THR A 285 -16.49 10.18 5.12
N PRO A 286 -17.70 9.69 5.45
CA PRO A 286 -18.91 10.50 5.51
C PRO A 286 -18.90 11.46 6.70
N LYS A 287 -19.62 12.58 6.56
CA LYS A 287 -19.84 13.55 7.64
C LYS A 287 -20.51 12.84 8.83
N PRO A 288 -19.92 12.83 10.04
CA PRO A 288 -20.53 12.15 11.18
C PRO A 288 -21.88 12.78 11.56
N ALA A 289 -22.90 11.98 11.85
CA ALA A 289 -24.26 12.46 12.18
C ALA A 289 -24.30 13.47 13.35
N ALA A 290 -23.32 13.42 14.26
CA ALA A 290 -23.12 14.41 15.33
C ALA A 290 -22.78 15.84 14.86
N PHE A 291 -22.60 16.05 13.54
CA PHE A 291 -22.49 17.38 12.92
C PHE A 291 -23.82 17.92 12.38
N GLU A 292 -24.75 17.06 11.99
CA GLU A 292 -26.05 17.47 11.44
C GLU A 292 -26.92 18.16 12.49
N THR A 293 -26.77 17.74 13.76
CA THR A 293 -27.49 18.30 14.92
C THR A 293 -26.88 19.58 15.50
N LYS A 294 -25.73 20.05 14.99
CA LYS A 294 -25.07 21.28 15.48
C LYS A 294 -25.50 22.48 14.66
N VAL A 295 -25.91 23.56 15.32
CA VAL A 295 -26.18 24.85 14.68
C VAL A 295 -24.94 25.39 13.95
N GLU A 296 -25.17 26.02 12.79
CA GLU A 296 -24.16 26.36 11.79
C GLU A 296 -22.93 27.10 12.36
N PHE A 297 -23.11 28.01 13.32
CA PHE A 297 -22.00 28.76 13.93
C PHE A 297 -21.03 27.88 14.72
N LEU A 298 -21.48 26.73 15.25
CA LEU A 298 -20.65 25.72 15.92
C LEU A 298 -20.03 24.71 14.93
N GLN A 299 -20.51 24.65 13.69
CA GLN A 299 -19.91 23.84 12.63
C GLN A 299 -18.62 24.50 12.08
N ARG A 300 -18.59 25.84 11.97
CA ARG A 300 -17.46 26.59 11.37
C ARG A 300 -16.05 26.28 11.93
N PRO A 301 -15.82 26.11 13.24
CA PRO A 301 -14.49 25.71 13.76
C PRO A 301 -14.21 24.20 13.69
N ASN A 302 -15.19 23.39 13.26
CA ASN A 302 -15.08 21.94 13.13
C ASN A 302 -15.56 21.53 11.73
N GLU A 303 -14.99 22.13 10.68
CA GLU A 303 -15.30 21.72 9.31
C GLU A 303 -14.96 20.23 9.12
N HIS A 304 -15.89 19.50 8.51
CA HIS A 304 -15.71 18.07 8.29
C HIS A 304 -14.63 17.85 7.23
N GLN A 305 -13.56 17.16 7.62
CA GLN A 305 -12.43 16.84 6.75
C GLN A 305 -12.51 15.37 6.32
N PRO A 306 -13.01 15.04 5.12
CA PRO A 306 -13.34 13.65 4.76
C PRO A 306 -12.11 12.73 4.73
N LEU A 307 -10.92 13.24 4.40
CA LEU A 307 -9.68 12.46 4.37
C LEU A 307 -8.98 12.34 5.73
N ARG A 308 -9.52 12.95 6.80
CA ARG A 308 -8.89 12.99 8.12
C ARG A 308 -8.77 11.61 8.76
N THR A 309 -9.77 10.73 8.57
CA THR A 309 -9.71 9.35 9.06
C THR A 309 -8.54 8.59 8.44
N TYR A 310 -8.39 8.69 7.12
CA TYR A 310 -7.27 8.11 6.37
C TYR A 310 -5.91 8.65 6.82
N ILE A 311 -5.74 9.97 6.93
CA ILE A 311 -4.48 10.56 7.43
C ILE A 311 -4.20 10.16 8.89
N SER A 312 -5.24 10.00 9.72
CA SER A 312 -5.08 9.58 11.13
C SER A 312 -4.56 8.15 11.25
N LEU A 313 -4.97 7.22 10.38
CA LEU A 313 -4.37 5.87 10.33
C LEU A 313 -2.87 5.92 10.09
N LEU A 314 -2.42 6.71 9.10
CA LEU A 314 -0.99 6.89 8.82
C LEU A 314 -0.27 7.54 10.01
N GLN A 315 -0.90 8.53 10.63
CA GLN A 315 -0.33 9.20 11.81
C GLN A 315 -0.13 8.25 12.99
N GLN A 316 -1.05 7.30 13.19
CA GLN A 316 -0.97 6.33 14.27
C GLN A 316 0.23 5.38 14.07
N VAL A 317 0.39 4.82 12.87
CA VAL A 317 1.55 3.97 12.53
C VAL A 317 2.87 4.75 12.65
N CYS A 318 2.92 6.02 12.22
CA CYS A 318 4.11 6.84 12.45
C CYS A 318 4.43 7.00 13.95
N LYS A 319 3.42 7.24 14.81
CA LYS A 319 3.65 7.40 16.26
C LYS A 319 4.10 6.11 16.95
N GLU A 320 3.56 4.97 16.54
CA GLU A 320 3.82 3.68 17.18
C GLU A 320 5.19 3.09 16.81
N PHE A 321 5.65 3.29 15.57
CA PHE A 321 6.81 2.57 15.03
C PHE A 321 8.05 3.45 14.73
N PHE A 322 7.95 4.79 14.70
CA PHE A 322 9.08 5.67 14.29
C PHE A 322 9.81 6.28 15.50
N TRP A 323 10.28 5.43 16.42
CA TRP A 323 10.91 5.87 17.69
C TRP A 323 12.42 5.57 17.82
N ILE A 324 13.00 4.62 17.06
CA ILE A 324 14.44 4.27 17.17
C ILE A 324 15.30 4.81 16.02
N PHE A 325 14.80 4.81 14.78
CA PHE A 325 15.60 5.03 13.57
C PHE A 325 15.32 6.37 12.87
N CYS A 326 15.33 7.45 13.64
CA CYS A 326 14.95 8.79 13.20
C CYS A 326 16.11 9.80 13.24
N HIS A 327 16.42 10.41 12.09
CA HIS A 327 17.51 11.37 11.90
C HIS A 327 16.94 12.71 11.42
N LYS A 328 17.12 13.78 12.21
CA LYS A 328 16.59 15.13 11.90
C LYS A 328 17.26 15.82 10.71
N GLU A 329 18.44 15.36 10.33
CA GLU A 329 19.26 15.94 9.25
C GLU A 329 18.95 15.36 7.87
N ASN A 330 18.10 14.32 7.81
CA ASN A 330 17.68 13.72 6.55
C ASN A 330 17.02 14.75 5.63
N ARG A 331 17.40 14.70 4.36
CA ARG A 331 16.78 15.49 3.29
C ARG A 331 15.94 14.58 2.41
N VAL A 332 14.77 15.05 1.98
CA VAL A 332 13.97 14.36 0.97
C VAL A 332 14.83 14.16 -0.28
N LEU A 333 14.85 12.94 -0.82
CA LEU A 333 15.63 12.61 -2.01
C LEU A 333 15.07 13.34 -3.24
N ASP A 334 15.93 13.70 -4.18
CA ASP A 334 15.52 14.29 -5.45
C ASP A 334 15.03 13.20 -6.40
N TRP A 335 13.72 13.15 -6.64
CA TRP A 335 13.07 12.16 -7.50
C TRP A 335 13.67 12.09 -8.91
N HIS A 336 14.06 13.22 -9.50
CA HIS A 336 14.58 13.25 -10.87
C HIS A 336 16.04 12.81 -10.98
N LYS A 337 16.76 12.77 -9.84
CA LYS A 337 18.15 12.26 -9.75
C LYS A 337 18.23 10.85 -9.17
N LEU A 338 17.12 10.30 -8.70
CA LEU A 338 17.08 8.98 -8.06
C LEU A 338 17.19 7.87 -9.11
N ASP A 339 18.18 6.98 -8.97
CA ASP A 339 18.17 5.75 -9.75
C ASP A 339 17.12 4.79 -9.21
N ILE A 340 15.93 4.85 -9.82
CA ILE A 340 14.78 4.01 -9.49
C ILE A 340 15.17 2.52 -9.58
N LYS A 341 16.09 2.11 -10.46
CA LYS A 341 16.45 0.69 -10.65
C LYS A 341 17.20 0.13 -9.45
N SER A 342 18.21 0.84 -8.92
CA SER A 342 18.91 0.40 -7.71
C SER A 342 18.03 0.47 -6.45
N VAL A 343 17.17 1.48 -6.34
CA VAL A 343 16.29 1.64 -5.17
C VAL A 343 15.14 0.62 -5.13
N THR A 344 14.63 0.21 -6.29
CA THR A 344 13.60 -0.85 -6.40
C THR A 344 14.18 -2.25 -6.53
N ALA A 345 15.51 -2.40 -6.62
CA ALA A 345 16.16 -3.70 -6.69
C ALA A 345 15.88 -4.53 -5.42
N PRO A 346 15.67 -5.85 -5.55
CA PRO A 346 15.46 -6.73 -4.40
C PRO A 346 16.72 -6.75 -3.52
N GLN A 347 16.63 -6.14 -2.34
CA GLN A 347 17.73 -6.12 -1.38
C GLN A 347 17.85 -7.45 -0.63
N VAL A 348 19.07 -7.79 -0.23
CA VAL A 348 19.32 -8.94 0.64
C VAL A 348 18.71 -8.64 2.02
N PRO A 349 17.92 -9.56 2.61
CA PRO A 349 17.37 -9.37 3.96
C PRO A 349 18.46 -9.02 4.97
N ASN A 350 18.31 -7.87 5.61
CA ASN A 350 19.15 -7.42 6.71
C ASN A 350 18.55 -7.93 8.04
N GLY A 351 19.26 -7.72 9.16
CA GLY A 351 18.79 -8.15 10.48
C GLY A 351 17.52 -7.45 11.00
N ILE A 352 16.98 -6.47 10.27
CA ILE A 352 15.75 -5.72 10.57
C ILE A 352 14.56 -6.27 9.73
N THR A 353 14.83 -7.06 8.68
CA THR A 353 13.79 -7.60 7.82
C THR A 353 12.89 -8.57 8.59
N GLY A 354 11.58 -8.28 8.66
CA GLY A 354 10.63 -9.02 9.47
C GLY A 354 10.52 -8.57 10.94
N SER A 355 11.08 -7.40 11.28
CA SER A 355 10.72 -6.69 12.51
C SER A 355 9.40 -5.93 12.34
N VAL A 356 8.78 -5.53 13.45
CA VAL A 356 7.52 -4.77 13.41
C VAL A 356 7.69 -3.38 12.77
N GLU A 357 8.87 -2.76 12.90
CA GLU A 357 9.22 -1.50 12.24
C GLU A 357 9.39 -1.67 10.72
N TRP A 358 9.89 -2.83 10.27
CA TRP A 358 9.96 -3.16 8.85
C TRP A 358 8.56 -3.30 8.24
N ASP A 359 7.64 -4.01 8.91
CA ASP A 359 6.27 -4.17 8.41
C ASP A 359 5.49 -2.85 8.40
N ALA A 360 5.65 -2.03 9.45
CA ALA A 360 5.10 -0.67 9.50
C ALA A 360 5.67 0.23 8.39
N THR A 361 6.97 0.12 8.10
CA THR A 361 7.61 0.83 6.99
C THR A 361 7.06 0.38 5.64
N MET A 362 6.90 -0.93 5.42
CA MET A 362 6.36 -1.47 4.18
C MET A 362 4.87 -1.14 4.00
N TYR A 363 4.11 -1.04 5.08
CA TYR A 363 2.73 -0.55 5.08
C TYR A 363 2.66 0.92 4.64
N LEU A 364 3.43 1.81 5.28
CA LEU A 364 3.49 3.23 4.90
C LEU A 364 4.02 3.44 3.47
N THR A 365 5.03 2.67 3.04
CA THR A 365 5.55 2.68 1.66
C THR A 365 4.44 2.34 0.67
N SER A 366 3.60 1.35 1.00
CA SER A 366 2.45 0.97 0.15
C SER A 366 1.38 2.07 0.11
N HIS A 367 1.16 2.79 1.20
CA HIS A 367 0.25 3.95 1.22
C HIS A 367 0.78 5.15 0.42
N LEU A 368 2.07 5.47 0.52
CA LEU A 368 2.68 6.50 -0.33
C LEU A 368 2.55 6.11 -1.81
N ARG A 369 2.83 4.84 -2.16
CA ARG A 369 2.62 4.32 -3.51
C ARG A 369 1.16 4.40 -3.97
N LEU A 370 0.20 4.11 -3.10
CA LEU A 370 -1.23 4.26 -3.43
C LEU A 370 -1.54 5.72 -3.78
N LEU A 371 -1.09 6.67 -2.96
CA LEU A 371 -1.29 8.09 -3.21
C LEU A 371 -0.62 8.55 -4.51
N THR A 372 0.65 8.19 -4.75
CA THR A 372 1.35 8.56 -6.00
C THR A 372 0.67 7.97 -7.23
N THR A 373 0.21 6.72 -7.17
CA THR A 373 -0.48 6.05 -8.29
C THR A 373 -1.84 6.69 -8.58
N VAL A 374 -2.65 6.96 -7.54
CA VAL A 374 -3.94 7.67 -7.70
C VAL A 374 -3.73 9.07 -8.25
N LEU A 375 -2.79 9.84 -7.68
CA LEU A 375 -2.49 11.21 -8.13
C LEU A 375 -1.98 11.24 -9.57
N ARG A 376 -1.09 10.33 -9.99
CA ARG A 376 -0.63 10.24 -11.39
C ARG A 376 -1.75 9.87 -12.36
N SER A 377 -2.59 8.91 -12.00
CA SER A 377 -3.75 8.53 -12.82
C SER A 377 -4.73 9.70 -12.98
N LEU A 378 -5.08 10.37 -11.86
CA LEU A 378 -5.90 11.58 -11.90
C LEU A 378 -5.21 12.72 -12.66
N GLN A 379 -3.90 12.95 -12.52
CA GLN A 379 -3.18 14.03 -13.22
C GLN A 379 -3.20 13.79 -14.74
N THR A 380 -3.13 12.52 -15.18
CA THR A 380 -3.20 12.15 -16.60
C THR A 380 -4.61 12.30 -17.16
N SER A 381 -5.66 11.97 -16.39
CA SER A 381 -7.06 11.95 -16.88
C SER A 381 -7.82 13.26 -16.64
N CYS A 382 -7.60 13.92 -15.51
CA CYS A 382 -8.20 15.19 -15.11
C CYS A 382 -7.28 15.93 -14.10
N PRO A 383 -6.34 16.78 -14.57
CA PRO A 383 -5.39 17.50 -13.70
C PRO A 383 -6.07 18.23 -12.53
N ARG A 384 -7.25 18.82 -12.76
CA ARG A 384 -8.03 19.51 -11.73
C ARG A 384 -8.46 18.59 -10.58
N ALA A 385 -8.83 17.34 -10.87
CA ALA A 385 -9.15 16.35 -9.84
C ALA A 385 -7.92 15.98 -9.00
N ALA A 386 -6.75 15.84 -9.62
CA ALA A 386 -5.50 15.58 -8.91
C ALA A 386 -5.11 16.74 -7.96
N SER A 387 -5.21 17.99 -8.42
CA SER A 387 -5.00 19.18 -7.58
C SER A 387 -5.95 19.21 -6.38
N LEU A 388 -7.24 18.97 -6.59
CA LEU A 388 -8.26 18.95 -5.52
C LEU A 388 -8.02 17.81 -4.51
N PHE A 389 -7.62 16.62 -4.99
CA PHE A 389 -7.29 15.50 -4.10
C PHE A 389 -6.03 15.78 -3.26
N MET A 390 -4.98 16.34 -3.86
CA MET A 390 -3.78 16.79 -3.14
C MET A 390 -4.11 17.87 -2.10
N GLN A 391 -4.97 18.84 -2.44
CA GLN A 391 -5.43 19.86 -1.52
C GLN A 391 -6.15 19.25 -0.30
N GLY A 392 -7.12 18.36 -0.51
CA GLY A 392 -7.84 17.68 0.57
C GLY A 392 -6.92 16.84 1.47
N LEU A 393 -5.87 16.22 0.90
CA LEU A 393 -4.83 15.53 1.67
C LEU A 393 -3.98 16.52 2.50
N GLU A 394 -3.58 17.68 1.94
CA GLU A 394 -2.87 18.72 2.70
C GLU A 394 -3.69 19.25 3.88
N GLU A 395 -4.99 19.52 3.65
CA GLU A 395 -5.94 20.02 4.66
C GLU A 395 -6.20 19.00 5.77
N ALA A 396 -6.32 17.72 5.41
CA ALA A 396 -6.42 16.60 6.36
C ALA A 396 -5.11 16.34 7.15
N GLY A 397 -4.00 16.98 6.78
CA GLY A 397 -2.76 16.99 7.56
C GLY A 397 -1.59 16.19 6.99
N LEU A 398 -1.62 15.79 5.71
CA LEU A 398 -0.57 14.98 5.05
C LEU A 398 0.86 15.49 5.31
N LYS A 399 1.07 16.81 5.38
CA LYS A 399 2.38 17.45 5.63
C LYS A 399 3.10 16.87 6.85
N ARG A 400 2.37 16.67 7.96
CA ARG A 400 2.90 16.11 9.22
C ARG A 400 3.35 14.65 9.07
N ILE A 401 2.69 13.90 8.18
CA ILE A 401 3.07 12.51 7.87
C ILE A 401 4.37 12.50 7.06
N LEU A 402 4.48 13.37 6.05
CA LEU A 402 5.69 13.48 5.22
C LEU A 402 6.90 13.96 6.05
N GLU A 403 6.69 14.88 6.99
CA GLU A 403 7.69 15.32 7.97
C GLU A 403 8.14 14.18 8.89
N ALA A 404 7.21 13.38 9.43
CA ALA A 404 7.56 12.24 10.28
C ALA A 404 8.31 11.13 9.50
N ILE A 405 7.87 10.84 8.26
CA ILE A 405 8.49 9.84 7.38
C ILE A 405 9.88 10.29 6.92
N SER A 406 10.10 11.59 6.64
CA SER A 406 11.41 12.07 6.18
C SER A 406 12.53 11.84 7.20
N MET A 407 12.19 11.76 8.49
CA MET A 407 13.15 11.46 9.55
C MET A 407 13.61 9.99 9.56
N ALA A 408 12.87 9.03 9.01
CA ALA A 408 13.25 7.61 9.07
C ALA A 408 14.57 7.29 8.36
N SER A 409 15.30 6.26 8.81
CA SER A 409 16.61 5.90 8.25
C SER A 409 16.59 5.67 6.73
N GLN A 410 17.37 6.47 5.99
CA GLN A 410 17.54 6.33 4.53
C GLN A 410 18.34 5.08 4.15
N VAL A 411 19.15 4.54 5.07
CA VAL A 411 19.95 3.33 4.87
C VAL A 411 19.07 2.08 4.85
N TYR A 412 18.13 1.97 5.79
CA TYR A 412 17.28 0.77 5.93
C TYR A 412 15.98 0.86 5.14
N TYR A 413 15.45 2.07 4.92
CA TYR A 413 14.10 2.29 4.40
C TYR A 413 14.10 3.05 3.07
N ILE A 414 15.07 2.75 2.19
CA ILE A 414 15.28 3.50 0.93
C ILE A 414 14.04 3.53 0.02
N SER A 415 13.24 2.45 -0.01
CA SER A 415 11.97 2.40 -0.77
C SER A 415 10.91 3.36 -0.24
N LEU A 416 10.85 3.58 1.09
CA LEU A 416 9.95 4.57 1.71
C LEU A 416 10.34 5.98 1.27
N HIS A 417 11.66 6.27 1.25
CA HIS A 417 12.19 7.56 0.81
C HIS A 417 12.01 7.81 -0.69
N ALA A 418 12.02 6.76 -1.52
CA ALA A 418 11.71 6.88 -2.95
C ALA A 418 10.25 7.27 -3.20
N GLU A 419 9.30 6.63 -2.53
CA GLU A 419 7.88 6.99 -2.65
C GLU A 419 7.59 8.37 -2.03
N LEU A 420 8.28 8.73 -0.94
CA LEU A 420 8.24 10.09 -0.38
C LEU A 420 8.73 11.14 -1.39
N ALA A 421 9.86 10.87 -2.05
CA ALA A 421 10.42 11.75 -3.09
C ALA A 421 9.45 11.88 -4.28
N HIS A 422 8.87 10.77 -4.74
CA HIS A 422 7.88 10.75 -5.83
C HIS A 422 6.64 11.58 -5.49
N LEU A 423 6.09 11.41 -4.28
CA LEU A 423 4.93 12.16 -3.82
C LEU A 423 5.25 13.65 -3.65
N CYS A 424 6.44 13.98 -3.16
CA CYS A 424 6.92 15.36 -3.10
C CYS A 424 7.06 15.99 -4.49
N ALA A 425 7.57 15.25 -5.49
CA ALA A 425 7.67 15.74 -6.87
C ALA A 425 6.28 16.04 -7.47
N ILE A 426 5.35 15.08 -7.42
CA ILE A 426 3.96 15.26 -7.88
C ILE A 426 3.31 16.46 -7.19
N ARG A 427 3.51 16.61 -5.89
CA ARG A 427 2.99 17.73 -5.10
C ARG A 427 3.55 19.09 -5.55
N MET A 428 4.82 19.16 -5.97
CA MET A 428 5.41 20.39 -6.51
C MET A 428 4.91 20.67 -7.93
N GLU A 429 4.79 19.66 -8.79
CA GLU A 429 4.20 19.77 -10.13
C GLU A 429 2.78 20.37 -10.06
N LEU A 430 1.89 19.75 -9.25
CA LEU A 430 0.49 20.20 -9.12
C LEU A 430 0.37 21.63 -8.55
N LYS A 431 1.28 22.06 -7.67
CA LYS A 431 1.30 23.44 -7.16
C LYS A 431 1.71 24.44 -8.22
N TYR A 432 2.76 24.13 -8.97
CA TYR A 432 3.20 24.97 -10.10
C TYR A 432 2.10 25.09 -11.17
N GLU A 433 1.39 24.01 -11.48
CA GLU A 433 0.23 24.03 -12.38
C GLU A 433 -0.89 24.94 -11.86
N MET A 434 -1.26 24.84 -10.59
CA MET A 434 -2.27 25.73 -9.97
C MET A 434 -1.86 27.20 -10.00
N GLU A 435 -0.63 27.53 -9.59
CA GLU A 435 -0.09 28.89 -9.59
C GLU A 435 -0.05 29.49 -11.00
N LYS A 436 0.37 28.69 -11.99
CA LYS A 436 0.34 29.07 -13.41
C LYS A 436 -1.08 29.39 -13.87
N THR A 437 -2.06 28.53 -13.58
CA THR A 437 -3.46 28.75 -13.97
C THR A 437 -4.02 30.05 -13.37
N ILE A 438 -3.75 30.33 -12.08
CA ILE A 438 -4.15 31.57 -11.43
C ILE A 438 -3.56 32.78 -12.15
N ASN A 439 -2.24 32.80 -12.36
CA ASN A 439 -1.55 33.92 -13.00
C ASN A 439 -2.05 34.17 -14.44
N THR A 440 -2.26 33.11 -15.24
CA THR A 440 -2.84 33.25 -16.59
C THR A 440 -4.28 33.75 -16.61
N SER A 441 -5.06 33.49 -15.55
CA SER A 441 -6.43 34.03 -15.43
C SER A 441 -6.44 35.51 -15.03
N THR A 442 -5.39 35.99 -14.36
CA THR A 442 -5.30 37.37 -13.87
C THR A 442 -4.87 38.33 -14.99
N ASP A 443 -3.97 37.88 -15.88
CA ASP A 443 -3.61 38.59 -17.12
C ASP A 443 -4.74 38.61 -18.16
N ALA A 444 -5.74 37.74 -18.03
CA ALA A 444 -6.94 37.71 -18.86
C ALA A 444 -8.04 38.68 -18.38
N ALA A 445 -7.68 39.75 -17.65
CA ALA A 445 -8.60 40.83 -17.32
C ALA A 445 -9.21 41.42 -18.62
N PRO A 446 -10.54 41.55 -18.72
CA PRO A 446 -11.16 42.04 -19.94
C PRO A 446 -10.71 43.48 -20.20
N LYS A 447 -10.15 43.73 -21.38
CA LYS A 447 -9.88 45.09 -21.84
C LYS A 447 -11.19 45.88 -21.73
N ALA A 448 -11.20 46.90 -20.88
CA ALA A 448 -12.36 47.77 -20.73
C ALA A 448 -12.81 48.27 -22.11
N PRO A 449 -14.12 48.27 -22.42
CA PRO A 449 -14.61 48.70 -23.72
C PRO A 449 -14.11 50.13 -23.97
N GLN A 450 -13.36 50.31 -25.06
CA GLN A 450 -12.81 51.61 -25.41
C GLN A 450 -13.97 52.60 -25.58
N ALA A 451 -14.01 53.63 -24.74
CA ALA A 451 -15.00 54.69 -24.83
C ALA A 451 -14.87 55.39 -26.19
N SER A 452 -15.84 55.17 -27.07
CA SER A 452 -15.92 55.86 -28.35
C SER A 452 -16.13 57.35 -28.11
N ARG A 453 -15.15 58.13 -28.55
CA ARG A 453 -15.10 59.59 -28.44
C ARG A 453 -16.36 60.22 -29.07
N PRO A 454 -17.11 61.08 -28.37
CA PRO A 454 -18.33 61.67 -28.91
C PRO A 454 -18.04 62.67 -30.04
N ALA A 455 -18.92 62.69 -31.05
CA ALA A 455 -18.86 63.64 -32.15
C ALA A 455 -19.35 65.05 -31.72
N PRO A 456 -18.87 66.13 -32.35
CA PRO A 456 -19.29 67.49 -32.03
C PRO A 456 -20.70 67.78 -32.56
N ALA A 457 -21.57 68.31 -31.68
CA ALA A 457 -22.93 68.71 -32.05
C ALA A 457 -23.02 70.16 -32.53
N THR A 458 -23.83 70.40 -33.56
CA THR A 458 -24.24 71.73 -34.05
C THR A 458 -25.43 72.29 -33.24
N PRO A 459 -25.73 73.61 -33.28
CA PRO A 459 -26.46 74.25 -32.19
C PRO A 459 -27.85 74.88 -32.55
N VAL A 460 -28.71 75.05 -31.53
CA VAL A 460 -29.89 75.97 -31.45
C VAL A 460 -31.18 75.54 -32.23
N PRO A 461 -32.45 75.91 -31.84
CA PRO A 461 -32.99 76.64 -30.66
C PRO A 461 -34.04 75.90 -29.78
N ARG A 462 -34.43 76.52 -28.65
CA ARG A 462 -35.61 76.17 -27.80
C ARG A 462 -36.91 76.82 -28.32
N PRO A 463 -38.09 76.24 -28.04
CA PRO A 463 -38.92 76.61 -26.86
C PRO A 463 -39.66 75.38 -26.23
N ARG A 464 -40.38 75.40 -25.08
CA ARG A 464 -40.68 76.40 -24.01
C ARG A 464 -41.00 75.69 -22.65
N THR A 465 -41.58 76.45 -21.71
CA THR A 465 -42.26 76.17 -20.42
C THR A 465 -43.12 74.88 -20.33
N SER A 466 -43.41 74.26 -19.16
CA SER A 466 -43.71 74.87 -17.86
C SER A 466 -43.51 73.97 -16.60
N SER A 467 -43.19 74.63 -15.47
CA SER A 467 -43.43 74.33 -14.05
C SER A 467 -44.00 72.97 -13.60
N GLN A 468 -43.30 72.28 -12.68
CA GLN A 468 -43.78 72.15 -11.29
C GLN A 468 -42.64 71.84 -10.30
N ARG A 469 -42.96 71.78 -9.00
CA ARG A 469 -42.10 72.19 -7.87
C ARG A 469 -41.97 71.07 -6.82
N SER A 470 -40.89 71.10 -6.01
CA SER A 470 -40.77 70.42 -4.71
C SER A 470 -40.58 68.88 -4.76
N THR A 471 -39.91 68.18 -3.82
CA THR A 471 -39.23 68.58 -2.56
C THR A 471 -38.14 67.57 -2.17
N VAL A 472 -37.19 67.96 -1.31
CA VAL A 472 -36.14 67.09 -0.75
C VAL A 472 -36.50 66.60 0.66
N SER A 473 -36.26 65.32 0.97
CA SER A 473 -36.17 64.78 2.34
C SER A 473 -35.42 63.43 2.30
N LEU A 474 -34.12 63.36 2.56
CA LEU A 474 -33.42 63.33 3.85
C LEU A 474 -33.52 61.99 4.62
N VAL A 475 -32.35 61.43 4.93
CA VAL A 475 -32.07 60.16 5.62
C VAL A 475 -32.63 60.13 7.06
N ARG A 476 -33.09 58.95 7.51
CA ARG A 476 -33.18 58.62 8.95
C ARG A 476 -32.68 57.21 9.25
N HIS A 477 -32.04 57.10 10.42
CA HIS A 477 -31.50 55.86 11.01
C HIS A 477 -32.62 54.89 11.39
N VAL A 478 -32.30 53.59 11.40
CA VAL A 478 -33.10 52.55 12.07
C VAL A 478 -32.41 52.16 13.38
N SER A 479 -33.14 52.24 14.48
CA SER A 479 -32.66 51.89 15.83
C SER A 479 -32.83 50.40 16.12
N ILE A 480 -32.01 49.88 17.04
CA ILE A 480 -32.08 48.51 17.55
C ILE A 480 -33.07 48.46 18.72
N GLU A 481 -34.14 47.68 18.61
CA GLU A 481 -34.97 47.30 19.75
C GLU A 481 -34.54 45.95 20.32
N ARG A 482 -34.43 45.89 21.66
CA ARG A 482 -34.17 44.66 22.41
C ARG A 482 -35.51 44.09 22.89
N VAL A 483 -35.82 42.85 22.51
CA VAL A 483 -36.96 42.10 23.05
C VAL A 483 -36.49 41.25 24.23
N SER A 484 -37.10 41.45 25.39
CA SER A 484 -36.80 40.74 26.64
C SER A 484 -37.72 39.52 26.80
N PHE A 485 -37.16 38.33 27.02
CA PHE A 485 -37.93 37.12 27.34
C PHE A 485 -37.88 36.82 28.85
N PRO A 486 -39.02 36.58 29.53
CA PRO A 486 -39.04 36.27 30.95
C PRO A 486 -38.75 34.78 31.22
N ILE A 487 -37.71 34.50 32.02
CA ILE A 487 -37.38 33.15 32.50
C ILE A 487 -38.22 32.85 33.75
N HIS A 488 -39.01 31.77 33.72
CA HIS A 488 -39.63 31.22 34.92
C HIS A 488 -38.82 30.02 35.43
N SER A 489 -38.46 30.06 36.71
CA SER A 489 -37.67 29.03 37.38
C SER A 489 -38.56 28.02 38.12
N HIS A 490 -38.38 26.73 37.85
CA HIS A 490 -38.85 25.67 38.76
C HIS A 490 -37.67 24.82 39.25
N SER A 491 -37.49 24.86 40.56
CA SER A 491 -36.50 24.08 41.32
C SER A 491 -37.16 22.83 41.88
N VAL A 492 -36.57 21.67 41.65
CA VAL A 492 -36.86 20.44 42.40
C VAL A 492 -35.54 19.78 42.78
N LYS A 493 -35.32 19.60 44.09
CA LYS A 493 -34.18 18.88 44.66
C LYS A 493 -34.50 17.39 44.86
N PRO A 494 -33.49 16.51 44.92
CA PRO A 494 -33.68 15.05 44.98
C PRO A 494 -33.86 14.53 46.41
N SER A 495 -34.39 13.32 46.54
CA SER A 495 -34.20 12.48 47.73
C SER A 495 -34.20 10.98 47.36
N ALA A 496 -33.49 10.17 48.14
CA ALA A 496 -33.26 8.74 47.90
C ALA A 496 -34.27 7.86 48.66
N ARG A 497 -34.41 6.57 48.29
CA ARG A 497 -33.88 5.41 49.07
C ARG A 497 -34.33 4.01 48.58
N THR A 498 -33.40 3.04 48.68
CA THR A 498 -33.55 1.59 48.98
C THR A 498 -34.53 0.67 48.20
N SER A 499 -33.95 -0.20 47.38
CA SER A 499 -34.03 -1.69 47.44
C SER A 499 -35.31 -2.43 47.91
N THR A 500 -35.75 -3.41 47.12
CA THR A 500 -35.83 -4.83 47.58
C THR A 500 -35.99 -5.83 46.43
N VAL A 501 -35.55 -7.06 46.68
CA VAL A 501 -35.64 -8.25 45.79
C VAL A 501 -36.91 -9.05 46.14
N ARG A 502 -37.65 -9.56 45.14
CA ARG A 502 -38.33 -10.86 45.30
C ARG A 502 -38.62 -11.58 43.98
N ALA A 503 -38.49 -12.90 44.01
CA ALA A 503 -38.76 -13.81 42.90
C ALA A 503 -40.25 -14.09 42.70
N THR A 504 -40.60 -14.59 41.50
CA THR A 504 -41.90 -15.16 41.13
C THR A 504 -41.75 -16.64 40.77
N PRO A 505 -42.53 -17.55 41.39
CA PRO A 505 -42.71 -18.91 40.90
C PRO A 505 -44.06 -19.07 40.17
N THR A 506 -44.03 -19.72 39.00
CA THR A 506 -44.98 -20.74 38.49
C THR A 506 -44.49 -21.19 37.12
#